data_AF-A0A538EWV1-F1
#
_entry.id   AF-A0A538EWV1-F1
#
_cell.length_a   1.000
_cell.length_b   1.000
_cell.length_c   1.000
_cell.angle_alpha   90.00
_cell.angle_beta   90.00
_cell.angle_gamma   90.00
#
_symmetry.space_group_name_H-M   'P 1'
#
loop_
_entity.id
_entity.type
_entity.pdbx_description
1 polymer ?
#
loop_
_entity_poly.entity_id
_entity_poly.type
_entity_poly.pdbx_seq_one_letter_code
_entity_poly.pdbx_strand_id
1 'polypeptide(L)' 'MSAFEQTIVLLARATAFTVVCQVCADLDPHGEYAGLTAQGSLRLGHDMGWTECPRGHRIRVIRAGGAVSAEATTPLW' A
#
# COMPACT_ATOMS: atom_id res chain seq x y z
N MET A 1 8.67 16.82 -9.44
CA MET A 1 7.40 16.15 -9.10
C MET A 1 7.65 14.66 -9.25
N SER A 2 7.73 13.89 -8.16
CA SER A 2 7.89 12.43 -8.31
C SER A 2 6.58 11.87 -8.87
N ALA A 3 6.66 11.31 -10.07
CA ALA A 3 5.50 10.89 -10.87
C ALA A 3 5.09 9.44 -10.56
N PHE A 4 5.18 9.02 -9.30
CA PHE A 4 4.87 7.64 -8.94
C PHE A 4 3.61 7.53 -8.07
N GLU A 5 2.82 6.50 -8.36
CA GLU A 5 1.64 6.14 -7.59
C GLU A 5 2.04 5.17 -6.47
N GLN A 6 1.97 5.62 -5.22
CA GLN A 6 2.21 4.75 -4.07
C GLN A 6 1.13 3.66 -4.02
N THR A 7 1.54 2.40 -3.97
CA THR A 7 0.65 1.24 -3.78
C THR A 7 1.04 0.48 -2.52
N ILE A 8 0.06 0.15 -1.67
CA ILE A 8 0.23 -0.77 -0.55
C ILE A 8 -0.42 -2.12 -0.86
N VAL A 9 0.19 -3.19 -0.35
CA VAL A 9 -0.30 -4.56 -0.52
C VAL A 9 -0.75 -5.11 0.83
N LEU A 10 -2.05 -5.36 0.97
CA LEU A 10 -2.62 -6.05 2.11
C LEU A 10 -2.56 -7.55 1.88
N LEU A 11 -2.02 -8.27 2.86
CA LEU A 11 -1.92 -9.73 2.78
C LEU A 11 -3.20 -10.39 3.28
N ALA A 12 -3.61 -11.45 2.59
CA ALA A 12 -4.64 -12.39 3.02
C ALA A 12 -5.91 -11.67 3.51
N ARG A 13 -6.19 -11.73 4.82
CA ARG A 13 -7.40 -11.19 5.46
C ARG A 13 -7.19 -9.86 6.19
N ALA A 14 -6.04 -9.18 6.01
CA ALA A 14 -5.83 -7.86 6.60
C ALA A 14 -6.87 -6.87 6.05
N THR A 15 -7.62 -6.21 6.93
CA THR A 15 -8.69 -5.28 6.57
C THR A 15 -8.42 -3.85 7.00
N ALA A 16 -7.47 -3.62 7.89
CA ALA A 16 -7.07 -2.30 8.35
C ALA A 16 -5.57 -2.10 8.15
N PHE A 17 -5.15 -0.86 7.92
CA PHE A 17 -3.75 -0.52 7.72
C PHE A 17 -3.47 0.92 8.16
N THR A 18 -2.20 1.17 8.44
CA THR A 18 -1.62 2.51 8.57
C THR A 18 -0.35 2.51 7.74
N VAL A 19 -0.16 3.53 6.90
CA VAL A 19 1.00 3.64 6.02
C VAL A 19 1.52 5.07 5.97
N VAL A 20 2.85 5.22 5.89
CA VAL A 20 3.50 6.50 5.62
C VAL A 20 3.26 6.91 4.17
N CYS A 21 2.80 8.14 3.95
CA CYS A 21 2.72 8.72 2.61
C CYS A 21 4.13 9.00 2.08
N GLN A 22 4.53 8.30 1.01
CA GLN A 22 5.85 8.42 0.40
C GLN A 22 6.07 9.81 -0.20
N VAL A 23 5.05 10.41 -0.82
CA VAL A 23 5.14 11.80 -1.31
C VAL A 23 5.43 12.77 -0.17
N CYS A 24 4.81 12.59 1.00
CA CYS A 24 5.12 13.44 2.15
C CYS A 24 6.53 13.18 2.69
N ALA A 25 6.99 11.93 2.70
CA ALA A 25 8.32 11.57 3.16
C ALA A 25 9.42 12.12 2.22
N ASP A 26 9.20 12.08 0.90
CA ASP A 26 10.13 12.60 -0.11
C ASP A 26 10.25 14.13 -0.10
N LEU A 27 9.18 14.81 0.35
CA LEU A 27 9.13 16.27 0.44
C LEU A 27 9.68 16.80 1.77
N ASP A 28 10.05 15.94 2.72
CA ASP A 28 10.61 16.38 4.00
C ASP A 28 12.12 16.66 3.88
N PRO A 29 12.53 17.95 3.95
CA PRO A 29 13.93 18.33 3.77
C PRO A 29 14.83 17.95 4.95
N HIS A 30 14.27 17.55 6.10
CA HIS A 30 15.04 17.34 7.33
C HIS A 30 15.40 15.88 7.61
N GLY A 31 14.92 14.92 6.81
CA GLY A 31 15.25 13.50 6.98
C GLY A 31 14.76 12.88 8.29
N GLU A 32 14.07 13.65 9.13
CA GLU A 32 13.29 13.13 10.24
C GLU A 32 12.03 12.48 9.64
N TYR A 33 11.70 11.28 10.10
CA TYR A 33 10.66 10.40 9.57
C TYR A 33 9.22 10.98 9.76
N ALA A 34 8.93 12.20 9.29
CA ALA A 34 7.66 12.90 9.50
C ALA A 34 6.72 12.85 8.27
N GLY A 35 6.85 11.81 7.45
CA GLY A 35 5.85 11.51 6.43
C GLY A 35 4.49 11.26 7.10
N LEU A 36 3.49 12.09 6.77
CA LEU A 36 2.15 11.93 7.32
C LEU A 36 1.60 10.54 7.01
N THR A 37 0.95 9.93 8.00
CA THR A 37 0.36 8.60 7.84
C THR A 37 -1.07 8.68 7.31
N ALA A 38 -1.40 7.81 6.36
CA ALA A 38 -2.78 7.51 5.98
C ALA A 38 -3.25 6.28 6.75
N GLN A 39 -4.45 6.36 7.33
CA GLN A 39 -5.13 5.23 7.96
C GLN A 39 -6.32 4.84 7.11
N GLY A 40 -6.56 3.54 6.96
CA GLY A 40 -7.66 3.09 6.12
C GLY A 40 -8.02 1.63 6.32
N SER A 41 -9.05 1.23 5.58
CA SER A 41 -9.51 -0.15 5.56
C SER A 41 -9.85 -0.61 4.14
N LEU A 42 -9.68 -1.90 3.90
CA LEU A 42 -10.14 -2.58 2.70
C LEU A 42 -10.97 -3.78 3.14
N ARG A 43 -12.26 -3.80 2.79
CA ARG A 43 -13.16 -4.91 3.12
C ARG A 43 -12.69 -6.19 2.41
N LEU A 44 -13.02 -7.35 2.99
CA LEU A 44 -12.56 -8.65 2.47
C LEU A 44 -13.07 -8.95 1.05
N GLY A 45 -14.25 -8.46 0.68
CA GLY A 45 -14.80 -8.64 -0.67
C GLY A 45 -14.23 -7.70 -1.73
N HIS A 46 -13.26 -6.83 -1.37
CA HIS A 46 -12.63 -5.91 -2.31
C HIS A 46 -11.15 -6.27 -2.44
N ASP A 47 -10.69 -6.38 -3.69
CA ASP A 47 -9.29 -6.62 -4.03
C ASP A 47 -8.49 -5.33 -4.22
N MET A 48 -9.20 -4.21 -4.39
CA MET A 48 -8.64 -2.90 -4.71
C MET A 48 -9.40 -1.79 -3.99
N GLY A 49 -8.69 -0.75 -3.58
CA GLY A 49 -9.25 0.47 -3.02
C GLY A 49 -8.26 1.62 -3.06
N TRP A 50 -8.70 2.75 -2.48
CA TRP A 50 -7.90 3.96 -2.39
C TRP A 50 -8.01 4.55 -0.99
N THR A 51 -6.96 5.22 -0.59
CA THR A 51 -6.92 6.06 0.61
C THR A 51 -6.14 7.32 0.30
N GLU A 52 -6.24 8.32 1.16
CA GLU A 52 -5.54 9.59 1.04
C GLU A 52 -4.86 9.90 2.36
N CYS A 53 -3.66 10.48 2.30
CA CYS A 53 -3.05 11.06 3.49
C CYS A 53 -3.72 12.41 3.84
N PRO A 54 -3.46 13.01 5.01
CA PRO A 54 -4.05 14.30 5.39
C PRO A 54 -3.78 15.48 4.45
N ARG A 55 -2.79 15.36 3.54
CA ARG A 55 -2.49 16.34 2.48
C ARG A 55 -3.21 16.06 1.15
N GLY A 56 -4.03 15.01 1.08
CA GLY A 56 -4.76 14.62 -0.14
C GLY A 56 -3.94 13.82 -1.15
N HIS A 57 -2.75 13.33 -0.80
CA HIS A 57 -2.00 12.44 -1.69
C HIS A 57 -2.67 11.07 -1.73
N ARG A 58 -3.02 10.64 -2.94
CA ARG A 58 -3.74 9.39 -3.18
C ARG A 58 -2.80 8.19 -3.13
N ILE A 59 -3.21 7.15 -2.41
CA ILE A 59 -2.46 5.90 -2.22
C ILE A 59 -3.37 4.74 -2.63
N ARG A 60 -2.88 3.89 -3.53
CA ARG A 60 -3.58 2.70 -3.99
C ARG A 60 -3.44 1.57 -2.96
N VAL A 61 -4.50 0.83 -2.72
CA VAL A 61 -4.52 -0.30 -1.81
C VAL A 61 -4.93 -1.54 -2.60
N ILE A 62 -4.10 -2.58 -2.62
CA ILE A 62 -4.42 -3.86 -3.26
C ILE A 62 -4.35 -5.00 -2.25
N ARG A 63 -5.15 -6.05 -2.44
CA ARG A 63 -5.06 -7.29 -1.67
C ARG A 63 -4.29 -8.35 -2.45
N ALA A 64 -3.25 -8.91 -1.85
CA ALA A 64 -2.60 -10.11 -2.36
C ALA A 64 -3.25 -11.36 -1.75
N GLY A 65 -3.42 -12.39 -2.58
CA GLY A 65 -3.92 -13.71 -2.15
C GLY A 65 -5.35 -14.05 -2.56
N GLY A 66 -6.04 -13.20 -3.34
CA GLY A 66 -7.37 -13.51 -3.88
C GLY A 66 -7.36 -14.52 -5.03
N ALA A 67 -6.27 -14.55 -5.82
CA ALA A 67 -6.15 -15.44 -6.99
C ALA A 67 -4.69 -15.77 -7.39
N VAL A 68 -3.72 -15.66 -6.48
CA VAL A 68 -2.38 -16.22 -6.74
C VAL A 68 -2.35 -17.66 -6.22
N SER A 69 -2.80 -18.59 -7.06
CA SER A 69 -2.42 -19.99 -6.91
C SER A 69 -0.94 -20.07 -7.30
N ALA A 70 -0.05 -20.08 -6.30
CA ALA A 70 1.33 -20.48 -6.55
C ALA A 70 1.28 -21.96 -6.94
N GLU A 71 1.31 -22.27 -8.24
CA GLU A 71 1.61 -23.63 -8.67
C GLU A 71 3.00 -23.98 -8.14
N ALA A 72 3.10 -25.14 -7.48
CA ALA A 72 4.37 -25.64 -7.00
C ALA A 72 5.32 -25.74 -8.19
N THR A 73 6.37 -24.92 -8.21
CA THR A 73 7.39 -25.01 -9.25
C THR A 73 8.17 -26.30 -8.98
N THR A 74 8.10 -27.25 -9.91
CA THR A 74 8.95 -28.45 -9.86
C THR A 74 10.41 -28.00 -9.82
N PRO A 75 11.23 -28.50 -8.88
CA PRO A 75 12.64 -28.16 -8.86
C PRO A 75 13.30 -28.59 -10.17
N LEU A 76 14.17 -27.75 -10.72
CA LEU A 76 14.97 -28.06 -11.92
C LEU A 76 16.24 -28.87 -11.59
N TRP A 77 16.22 -29.66 -10.52
CA TRP A 77 17.33 -30.53 -10.12
C TRP A 77 16.88 -31.97 -9.95
#